data_AF-W2JUJ8-F1
#
_entry.id   AF-W2JUJ8-F1
#
_cell.length_a   1.000
_cell.length_b   1.000
_cell.length_c   1.000
_cell.angle_alpha   90.00
_cell.angle_beta   90.00
_cell.angle_gamma   90.00
#
_symmetry.space_group_name_H-M   'P 1'
#
loop_
_entity.id
_entity.type
_entity.pdbx_description
1 polymer ?
#
loop_
_entity_poly.entity_id
_entity_poly.type
_entity_poly.pdbx_seq_one_letter_code
_entity_poly.pdbx_strand_id
1 'polypeptide(L)'
;MSRHSKNATATTHFTYRERQAAGHGTLKRRFGRDSQLPFGVCCLCLATTHSRSPLVSPGGFVYCKECIYANLLAQKRSIQDNIAAYERFVEMQNHKQQDEALQKERGSLQKALDAADRAMTGKPAQDLDQARALATQKLKEKVDKATDDDKREAMKKTSFWIPDCTPTQETKVDKPDTKTRDPMSLEEMKLKHLMPVKFEWDTSAADGKPKVLCAVTKKEISHHRAVLLRPSGQVILESCLKDMVLPTMTCPVTGLKLRKKDIVHLQAGGTGFSAHSTVEAKKYRPNMT
;
A
#
# COMPACT_ATOMS: atom_id res chain seq x y z
N MET A 1 -54.73 5.28 28.15
CA MET A 1 -53.57 6.08 28.62
C MET A 1 -52.28 5.38 28.22
N SER A 2 -51.63 5.79 27.14
CA SER A 2 -50.31 5.27 26.78
C SER A 2 -49.31 5.74 27.82
N ARG A 3 -48.77 4.82 28.63
CA ARG A 3 -47.76 5.11 29.65
C ARG A 3 -46.54 5.75 28.98
N HIS A 4 -46.36 7.05 29.18
CA HIS A 4 -45.16 7.77 28.79
C HIS A 4 -44.08 7.51 29.86
N SER A 5 -43.39 6.37 29.78
CA SER A 5 -42.21 6.15 30.60
C SER A 5 -41.11 7.10 30.12
N LYS A 6 -40.59 7.94 31.02
CA LYS A 6 -39.51 8.90 30.73
C LYS A 6 -38.17 8.22 30.37
N ASN A 7 -38.06 6.91 30.58
CA ASN A 7 -36.85 6.14 30.33
C ASN A 7 -36.98 5.31 29.04
N ALA A 8 -36.01 5.50 28.15
CA ALA A 8 -35.93 5.01 26.78
C ALA A 8 -35.53 3.52 26.67
N THR A 9 -36.24 2.64 27.39
CA THR A 9 -35.94 1.20 27.44
C THR A 9 -37.17 0.29 27.42
N ALA A 10 -38.38 0.86 27.31
CA ALA A 10 -39.62 0.08 27.34
C ALA A 10 -40.08 -0.43 25.96
N THR A 11 -39.43 -0.02 24.86
CA THR A 11 -39.77 -0.46 23.50
C THR A 11 -38.97 -1.71 23.12
N THR A 12 -39.63 -2.72 22.54
CA THR A 12 -39.00 -3.95 22.03
C THR A 12 -38.08 -3.70 20.82
N HIS A 13 -38.11 -2.49 20.27
CA HIS A 13 -37.27 -2.05 19.17
C HIS A 13 -36.53 -0.78 19.60
N PHE A 14 -35.26 -0.70 19.17
CA PHE A 14 -34.49 0.52 19.33
C PHE A 14 -35.05 1.64 18.46
N THR A 15 -35.21 2.83 19.04
CA THR A 15 -35.49 4.06 18.29
C THR A 15 -34.28 4.46 17.43
N TYR A 16 -34.48 5.36 16.47
CA TYR A 16 -33.38 5.84 15.61
C TYR A 16 -32.20 6.41 16.42
N ARG A 17 -32.48 7.19 17.47
CA ARG A 17 -31.46 7.76 18.35
C ARG A 17 -30.71 6.68 19.14
N GLU A 18 -31.41 5.67 19.65
CA GLU A 18 -30.79 4.55 20.34
C GLU A 18 -29.91 3.71 19.40
N ARG A 19 -30.35 3.43 18.15
CA ARG A 19 -29.48 2.74 17.17
C ARG A 19 -28.22 3.54 16.85
N GLN A 20 -28.35 4.86 16.73
CA GLN A 20 -27.21 5.74 16.47
C GLN A 20 -26.24 5.77 17.66
N ALA A 21 -26.74 5.78 18.90
CA ALA A 21 -25.94 5.76 20.13
C ALA A 21 -25.29 4.39 20.40
N ALA A 22 -26.03 3.29 20.18
CA ALA A 22 -25.54 1.93 20.31
C ALA A 22 -24.46 1.60 19.26
N GLY A 23 -24.45 2.33 18.15
CA GLY A 23 -23.37 2.28 17.17
C GLY A 23 -23.31 0.98 16.36
N HIS A 24 -24.44 0.28 16.24
CA HIS A 24 -24.60 -0.94 15.43
C HIS A 24 -25.02 -0.61 13.99
N GLY A 25 -24.66 -1.48 13.05
CA GLY A 25 -24.96 -1.31 11.63
C GLY A 25 -24.06 -0.27 10.92
N THR A 26 -24.39 0.06 9.67
CA THR A 26 -23.58 0.98 8.87
C THR A 26 -23.70 2.42 9.38
N LEU A 27 -22.63 2.96 9.97
CA LEU A 27 -22.57 4.35 10.39
C LEU A 27 -22.25 5.23 9.19
N LYS A 28 -23.08 6.25 8.96
CA LYS A 28 -22.89 7.27 7.93
C LYS A 28 -22.59 8.61 8.60
N ARG A 29 -21.53 9.29 8.18
CA ARG A 29 -21.25 10.69 8.56
C ARG A 29 -20.97 11.53 7.32
N ARG A 30 -21.49 12.76 7.34
CA ARG A 30 -21.21 13.76 6.31
C ARG A 30 -20.01 14.59 6.69
N PHE A 31 -19.15 14.82 5.71
CA PHE A 31 -18.02 15.73 5.82
C PHE A 31 -18.46 17.17 5.56
N GLY A 32 -17.81 18.12 6.23
CA GLY A 32 -18.04 19.54 5.97
C GLY A 32 -17.33 20.00 4.69
N ARG A 33 -17.53 21.28 4.34
CA ARG A 33 -16.78 21.93 3.25
C ARG A 33 -15.27 21.92 3.49
N ASP A 34 -14.85 21.98 4.74
CA ASP A 34 -13.43 22.06 5.14
C ASP A 34 -12.66 20.76 4.86
N SER A 35 -13.35 19.63 4.79
CA SER A 35 -12.75 18.33 4.45
C SER A 35 -12.58 18.11 2.94
N GLN A 36 -12.96 19.09 2.12
CA GLN A 36 -12.99 18.98 0.66
C GLN A 36 -11.93 19.89 0.03
N LEU A 37 -11.11 19.33 -0.87
CA LEU A 37 -10.04 20.10 -1.51
C LEU A 37 -10.64 21.10 -2.52
N PRO A 38 -10.35 22.42 -2.42
CA PRO A 38 -10.75 23.38 -3.44
C PRO A 38 -9.99 23.17 -4.74
N PHE A 39 -10.55 23.64 -5.86
CA PHE A 39 -9.85 23.62 -7.13
C PHE A 39 -8.61 24.55 -7.12
N GLY A 40 -7.52 24.15 -7.78
CA GLY A 40 -6.27 24.92 -7.84
C GLY A 40 -5.38 24.82 -6.59
N VAL A 41 -5.73 23.97 -5.63
CA VAL A 41 -4.95 23.73 -4.40
C VAL A 41 -4.09 22.50 -4.55
N CYS A 42 -2.89 22.51 -3.95
CA CYS A 42 -1.99 21.36 -3.96
C CYS A 42 -2.53 20.24 -3.07
N CYS A 43 -2.65 19.02 -3.61
CA CYS A 43 -3.17 17.86 -2.86
C CYS A 43 -2.27 17.42 -1.69
N LEU A 44 -0.97 17.80 -1.69
CA LEU A 44 -0.02 17.42 -0.63
C LEU A 44 0.04 18.43 0.50
N CYS A 45 0.22 19.72 0.18
CA CYS A 45 0.38 20.76 1.20
C CYS A 45 -0.91 21.53 1.51
N LEU A 46 -2.02 21.24 0.81
CA LEU A 46 -3.33 21.87 0.97
C LEU A 46 -3.35 23.40 0.81
N ALA A 47 -2.26 23.98 0.30
CA ALA A 47 -2.11 25.39 0.05
C ALA A 47 -2.45 25.74 -1.40
N THR A 48 -2.92 26.96 -1.62
CA THR A 48 -3.19 27.49 -2.96
C THR A 48 -1.92 27.50 -3.81
N THR A 49 -2.06 27.23 -5.11
CA THR A 49 -0.91 27.18 -6.03
C THR A 49 -0.62 28.51 -6.73
N HIS A 50 -1.29 29.60 -6.33
CA HIS A 50 -1.22 30.92 -6.96
C HIS A 50 0.22 31.45 -7.17
N SER A 51 1.04 31.42 -6.13
CA SER A 51 2.42 31.94 -6.16
C SER A 51 3.48 30.87 -6.45
N ARG A 52 3.07 29.65 -6.76
CA ARG A 52 3.97 28.50 -6.95
C ARG A 52 3.91 28.04 -8.40
N SER A 53 4.82 27.15 -8.79
CA SER A 53 4.73 26.47 -10.08
C SER A 53 3.88 25.20 -9.93
N PRO A 54 2.59 25.22 -10.30
CA PRO A 54 1.75 24.03 -10.23
C PRO A 54 2.12 23.02 -11.32
N LEU A 55 2.15 21.76 -10.93
CA LEU A 55 2.26 20.62 -11.82
C LEU A 55 1.00 19.76 -11.67
N VAL A 56 0.59 19.11 -12.75
CA VAL A 56 -0.54 18.20 -12.77
C VAL A 56 -0.09 16.79 -13.10
N SER A 57 -0.60 15.81 -12.36
CA SER A 57 -0.40 14.39 -12.67
C SER A 57 -1.31 13.91 -13.82
N PRO A 58 -0.99 12.79 -14.48
CA PRO A 58 -1.86 12.21 -15.51
C PRO A 58 -3.30 11.94 -15.03
N GLY A 59 -3.48 11.64 -13.73
CA GLY A 59 -4.78 11.45 -13.09
C GLY A 59 -5.54 12.75 -12.79
N GLY A 60 -4.99 13.91 -13.17
CA GLY A 60 -5.68 15.20 -13.04
C GLY A 60 -5.54 15.87 -11.67
N PHE A 61 -4.62 15.42 -10.81
CA PHE A 61 -4.36 16.02 -9.50
C PHE A 61 -3.33 17.14 -9.59
N VAL A 62 -3.53 18.20 -8.82
CA VAL A 62 -2.70 19.41 -8.82
C VAL A 62 -1.72 19.37 -7.65
N TYR A 63 -0.45 19.67 -7.92
CA TYR A 63 0.62 19.71 -6.93
C TYR A 63 1.48 20.95 -7.09
N CYS A 64 2.10 21.41 -6.01
CA CYS A 64 3.26 22.29 -6.11
C CYS A 64 4.46 21.47 -6.60
N LYS A 65 5.28 22.05 -7.49
CA LYS A 65 6.51 21.44 -8.00
C LYS A 65 7.41 20.89 -6.89
N GLU A 66 7.62 21.66 -5.83
CA GLU A 66 8.44 21.27 -4.68
C GLU A 66 7.86 20.05 -3.95
N CYS A 67 6.56 20.07 -3.63
CA CYS A 67 5.91 19.00 -2.87
C CYS A 67 5.92 17.67 -3.62
N ILE A 68 5.60 17.69 -4.92
CA ILE A 68 5.58 16.45 -5.70
C ILE A 68 6.99 15.91 -5.95
N TYR A 69 7.98 16.79 -6.13
CA TYR A 69 9.37 16.36 -6.27
C TYR A 69 9.91 15.78 -4.97
N ALA A 70 9.64 16.41 -3.82
CA ALA A 70 10.01 15.88 -2.52
C ALA A 70 9.40 14.49 -2.27
N ASN A 71 8.12 14.31 -2.62
CA ASN A 71 7.45 13.01 -2.48
C ASN A 71 8.07 11.94 -3.40
N LEU A 72 8.27 12.24 -4.68
CA LEU A 72 8.91 11.30 -5.61
C LEU A 72 10.35 10.95 -5.21
N LEU A 73 11.10 11.89 -4.63
CA LEU A 73 12.43 11.62 -4.07
C LEU A 73 12.36 10.74 -2.83
N ALA A 74 11.41 10.98 -1.93
CA ALA A 74 11.19 10.14 -0.75
C ALA A 74 10.81 8.71 -1.14
N GLN A 75 9.92 8.53 -2.12
CA GLN A 75 9.56 7.21 -2.65
C GLN A 75 10.78 6.49 -3.25
N LYS A 76 11.64 7.20 -4.00
CA LYS A 76 12.85 6.59 -4.55
C LYS A 76 13.82 6.12 -3.47
N ARG A 77 13.99 6.91 -2.39
CA ARG A 77 14.81 6.52 -1.24
C ARG A 77 14.24 5.28 -0.57
N SER A 78 12.93 5.26 -0.27
CA SER A 78 12.31 4.08 0.34
C SER A 78 12.39 2.85 -0.55
N ILE A 79 12.28 3.01 -1.88
CA ILE A 79 12.47 1.90 -2.83
C ILE A 79 13.90 1.37 -2.78
N GLN A 80 14.91 2.25 -2.73
CA GLN A 80 16.31 1.86 -2.60
C GLN A 80 16.57 1.10 -1.29
N ASP A 81 16.04 1.61 -0.18
CA ASP A 81 16.17 0.98 1.14
C ASP A 81 15.50 -0.40 1.16
N ASN A 82 14.31 -0.52 0.57
CA ASN A 82 13.58 -1.78 0.47
C ASN A 82 14.31 -2.79 -0.42
N ILE A 83 14.90 -2.36 -1.53
CA ILE A 83 15.70 -3.22 -2.41
C ILE A 83 16.95 -3.72 -1.67
N ALA A 84 17.69 -2.83 -1.00
CA ALA A 84 18.87 -3.21 -0.23
C ALA A 84 18.51 -4.17 0.93
N ALA A 85 17.37 -3.96 1.60
CA ALA A 85 16.88 -4.87 2.63
C ALA A 85 16.51 -6.25 2.05
N TYR A 86 15.90 -6.27 0.87
CA TYR A 86 15.57 -7.51 0.16
C TYR A 86 16.82 -8.27 -0.29
N GLU A 87 17.83 -7.58 -0.83
CA GLU A 87 19.12 -8.19 -1.21
C GLU A 87 19.81 -8.84 -0.01
N ARG A 88 19.89 -8.14 1.13
CA ARG A 88 20.41 -8.70 2.39
C ARG A 88 19.62 -9.91 2.87
N PHE A 89 18.30 -9.88 2.71
CA PHE A 89 17.44 -11.01 3.08
C PHE A 89 17.72 -12.24 2.20
N VAL A 90 17.86 -12.05 0.88
CA VAL A 90 18.20 -13.11 -0.07
C VAL A 90 19.60 -13.68 0.20
N GLU A 91 20.60 -12.83 0.47
CA GLU A 91 21.94 -13.25 0.84
C GLU A 91 21.95 -14.11 2.12
N MET A 92 21.23 -13.68 3.16
CA MET A 92 21.09 -14.45 4.40
C MET A 92 20.39 -15.79 4.16
N GLN A 93 19.38 -15.86 3.29
CA GLN A 93 18.74 -17.12 2.92
C GLN A 93 19.69 -18.04 2.17
N ASN A 94 20.44 -17.52 1.20
CA ASN A 94 21.42 -18.31 0.43
C ASN A 94 22.53 -18.84 1.33
N HIS A 95 23.04 -18.04 2.26
CA HIS A 95 24.07 -18.47 3.22
C HIS A 95 23.54 -19.58 4.13
N LYS A 96 22.32 -19.45 4.66
CA LYS A 96 21.69 -20.51 5.46
C LYS A 96 21.49 -21.80 4.66
N GLN A 97 21.05 -21.70 3.41
CA GLN A 97 20.90 -22.88 2.54
C GLN A 97 22.24 -23.55 2.24
N GLN A 98 23.31 -22.77 2.02
CA GLN A 98 24.67 -23.30 1.84
C GLN A 98 25.19 -23.98 3.10
N ASP A 99 25.02 -23.37 4.27
CA ASP A 99 25.41 -23.96 5.55
C ASP A 99 24.66 -25.27 5.82
N GLU A 100 23.35 -25.31 5.56
CA GLU A 100 22.53 -26.52 5.68
C GLU A 100 22.95 -27.61 4.69
N ALA A 101 23.30 -27.25 3.45
CA ALA A 101 23.80 -28.19 2.45
C ALA A 101 25.15 -28.77 2.88
N LEU A 102 26.10 -27.92 3.31
CA LEU A 102 27.40 -28.35 3.82
C LEU A 102 27.27 -29.23 5.08
N GLN A 103 26.32 -28.93 5.98
CA GLN A 103 26.04 -29.76 7.15
C GLN A 103 25.47 -31.13 6.75
N LYS A 104 24.57 -31.18 5.77
CA LYS A 104 24.03 -32.44 5.23
C LYS A 104 25.12 -33.27 4.56
N GLU A 105 25.98 -32.64 3.75
CA GLU A 105 27.12 -33.29 3.11
C GLU A 105 28.09 -33.85 4.16
N ARG A 106 28.50 -33.04 5.14
CA ARG A 106 29.35 -33.49 6.27
C ARG A 106 28.72 -34.65 7.02
N GLY A 107 27.43 -34.57 7.34
CA GLY A 107 26.70 -35.66 8.00
C GLY A 107 26.64 -36.93 7.16
N SER A 108 26.51 -36.82 5.84
CA SER A 108 26.53 -37.97 4.92
C SER A 108 27.91 -38.60 4.80
N LEU A 109 28.96 -37.80 4.68
CA LEU A 109 30.35 -38.25 4.64
C LEU A 109 30.75 -38.90 5.96
N GLN A 110 30.34 -38.35 7.09
CA GLN A 110 30.59 -38.93 8.41
C GLN A 110 29.88 -40.29 8.56
N LYS A 111 28.62 -40.41 8.12
CA LYS A 111 27.94 -41.72 8.08
C LYS A 111 28.63 -42.72 7.15
N ALA A 112 29.17 -42.26 6.02
CA ALA A 112 29.89 -43.11 5.07
C ALA A 112 31.25 -43.57 5.64
N LEU A 113 31.99 -42.68 6.31
CA LEU A 113 33.22 -43.01 7.04
C LEU A 113 32.94 -44.00 8.18
N ASP A 114 31.93 -43.74 9.01
CA ASP A 114 31.50 -44.66 10.07
C ASP A 114 31.10 -46.05 9.53
N ALA A 115 30.56 -46.11 8.31
CA ALA A 115 30.23 -47.37 7.64
C ALA A 115 31.47 -48.05 7.04
N ALA A 116 32.41 -47.29 6.48
CA ALA A 116 33.67 -47.79 5.94
C ALA A 116 34.60 -48.33 7.05
N ASP A 117 34.70 -47.63 8.18
CA ASP A 117 35.44 -48.09 9.37
C ASP A 117 34.86 -49.41 9.90
N ARG A 118 33.53 -49.56 9.90
CA ARG A 118 32.87 -50.83 10.25
C ARG A 118 33.15 -51.96 9.25
N ALA A 119 33.33 -51.64 7.97
CA ALA A 119 33.64 -52.61 6.92
C ALA A 119 35.12 -53.00 6.90
N MET A 120 36.04 -52.08 7.23
CA MET A 120 37.49 -52.30 7.32
C MET A 120 37.89 -53.07 8.59
N THR A 121 37.07 -53.08 9.65
CA THR A 121 37.21 -54.05 10.76
C THR A 121 36.80 -55.46 10.32
N GLY A 122 37.59 -56.04 9.42
CA GLY A 122 37.51 -57.43 8.98
C GLY A 122 38.69 -58.27 9.50
N LYS A 123 38.43 -59.02 10.60
CA LYS A 123 39.12 -60.26 11.12
C LYS A 123 40.40 -60.08 11.97
N PRO A 124 40.71 -60.97 12.97
CA PRO A 124 40.36 -62.39 13.08
C PRO A 124 39.54 -62.82 14.33
N ALA A 125 39.25 -64.13 14.39
CA ALA A 125 38.14 -64.77 15.09
C ALA A 125 38.42 -65.18 16.56
N GLN A 126 38.74 -64.24 17.46
CA GLN A 126 38.89 -64.56 18.89
C GLN A 126 38.11 -63.69 19.90
N ASP A 127 37.23 -62.77 19.46
CA ASP A 127 36.53 -61.87 20.39
C ASP A 127 35.02 -61.68 20.08
N LEU A 128 34.31 -62.78 19.87
CA LEU A 128 32.89 -62.75 19.51
C LEU A 128 31.98 -62.24 20.65
N ASP A 129 32.32 -62.50 21.92
CA ASP A 129 31.49 -62.08 23.07
C ASP A 129 31.65 -60.59 23.42
N GLN A 130 32.87 -60.03 23.36
CA GLN A 130 33.07 -58.59 23.53
C GLN A 130 32.48 -57.78 22.38
N ALA A 131 32.58 -58.28 21.14
CA ALA A 131 31.94 -57.65 19.99
C ALA A 131 30.40 -57.65 20.09
N ARG A 132 29.79 -58.71 20.65
CA ARG A 132 28.32 -58.80 20.85
C ARG A 132 27.83 -57.87 21.97
N ALA A 133 28.61 -57.70 23.03
CA ALA A 133 28.34 -56.75 24.12
C ALA A 133 28.46 -55.28 23.66
N LEU A 134 29.49 -54.94 22.89
CA LEU A 134 29.66 -53.61 22.29
C LEU A 134 28.60 -53.33 21.21
N ALA A 135 28.20 -54.34 20.42
CA ALA A 135 27.13 -54.20 19.45
C ALA A 135 25.76 -53.98 20.12
N THR A 136 25.47 -54.65 21.23
CA THR A 136 24.21 -54.47 21.99
C THR A 136 24.17 -53.14 22.74
N GLN A 137 25.28 -52.64 23.28
CA GLN A 137 25.35 -51.27 23.82
C GLN A 137 25.14 -50.21 22.73
N LYS A 138 25.80 -50.34 21.58
CA LYS A 138 25.60 -49.41 20.45
C LYS A 138 24.21 -49.50 19.83
N LEU A 139 23.52 -50.64 19.93
CA LEU A 139 22.12 -50.79 19.52
C LEU A 139 21.19 -50.07 20.50
N LYS A 140 21.43 -50.20 21.81
CA LYS A 140 20.72 -49.46 22.86
C LYS A 140 20.87 -47.95 22.69
N GLU A 141 22.10 -47.44 22.52
CA GLU A 141 22.34 -46.00 22.29
C GLU A 141 21.64 -45.45 21.03
N LYS A 142 21.48 -46.26 19.97
CA LYS A 142 20.76 -45.86 18.76
C LYS A 142 19.24 -45.84 18.97
N VAL A 143 18.70 -46.80 19.71
CA VAL A 143 17.27 -46.83 20.09
C VAL A 143 16.95 -45.65 21.02
N ASP A 144 17.83 -45.36 21.98
CA ASP A 144 17.67 -44.24 22.91
C ASP A 144 17.71 -42.89 22.16
N LYS A 145 18.66 -42.69 21.24
CA LYS A 145 18.71 -41.48 20.40
C LYS A 145 17.47 -41.30 19.51
N ALA A 146 16.98 -42.38 18.90
CA ALA A 146 15.75 -42.32 18.10
C ALA A 146 14.54 -41.92 18.97
N THR A 147 14.44 -42.45 20.19
CA THR A 147 13.36 -42.04 21.12
C THR A 147 13.48 -40.60 21.62
N ASP A 148 14.68 -40.03 21.72
CA ASP A 148 14.85 -38.63 22.13
C ASP A 148 14.55 -37.64 21.00
N ASP A 149 14.84 -37.97 19.74
CA ASP A 149 14.44 -37.18 18.59
C ASP A 149 12.90 -37.13 18.44
N ASP A 150 12.22 -38.28 18.61
CA ASP A 150 10.76 -38.36 18.59
C ASP A 150 10.11 -37.54 19.72
N LYS A 151 10.69 -37.59 20.94
CA LYS A 151 10.25 -36.73 22.07
C LYS A 151 10.45 -35.26 21.76
N ARG A 152 11.53 -34.88 21.08
CA ARG A 152 11.84 -33.50 20.72
C ARG A 152 10.88 -32.97 19.64
N GLU A 153 10.47 -33.81 18.68
CA GLU A 153 9.42 -33.46 17.73
C GLU A 153 8.03 -33.35 18.37
N ALA A 154 7.70 -34.25 19.31
CA ALA A 154 6.46 -34.16 20.07
C ALA A 154 6.42 -32.88 20.93
N MET A 155 7.54 -32.50 21.55
CA MET A 155 7.67 -31.23 22.27
C MET A 155 7.55 -30.02 21.35
N LYS A 156 8.09 -30.05 20.13
CA LYS A 156 7.90 -28.98 19.14
C LYS A 156 6.44 -28.74 18.78
N LYS A 157 5.61 -29.79 18.73
CA LYS A 157 4.18 -29.68 18.42
C LYS A 157 3.36 -29.13 19.59
N THR A 158 3.74 -29.45 20.83
CA THR A 158 2.95 -29.12 22.03
C THR A 158 3.44 -27.87 22.75
N SER A 159 4.71 -27.49 22.58
CA SER A 159 5.40 -26.51 23.43
C SER A 159 5.77 -25.26 22.63
N PHE A 160 4.77 -24.61 22.02
CA PHE A 160 4.94 -23.39 21.21
C PHE A 160 5.65 -22.22 21.94
N TRP A 161 5.60 -22.19 23.27
CA TRP A 161 6.13 -21.13 24.12
C TRP A 161 7.63 -21.27 24.44
N ILE A 162 8.25 -22.39 24.06
CA ILE A 162 9.70 -22.60 24.20
C ILE A 162 10.37 -22.09 22.90
N PRO A 163 11.40 -21.21 22.96
CA PRO A 163 12.00 -20.59 21.77
C PRO A 163 12.40 -21.57 20.65
N ASP A 164 12.99 -22.72 21.01
CA ASP A 164 13.41 -23.78 20.07
C ASP A 164 12.25 -24.56 19.42
N CYS A 165 11.04 -24.42 19.97
CA CYS A 165 9.81 -25.10 19.55
C CYS A 165 8.79 -24.15 18.93
N THR A 166 9.15 -22.87 18.76
CA THR A 166 8.31 -21.92 18.04
C THR A 166 8.28 -22.32 16.54
N PRO A 167 7.10 -22.50 15.93
CA PRO A 167 6.99 -22.73 14.50
C PRO A 167 7.51 -21.48 13.79
N THR A 168 8.70 -21.61 13.21
CA THR A 168 9.32 -20.52 12.46
C THR A 168 8.54 -20.38 11.16
N GLN A 169 7.65 -19.39 11.09
CA GLN A 169 7.01 -19.06 9.83
C GLN A 169 8.09 -18.52 8.90
N GLU A 170 8.34 -19.22 7.79
CA GLU A 170 9.22 -18.72 6.74
C GLU A 170 8.66 -17.39 6.24
N THR A 171 9.34 -16.30 6.57
CA THR A 171 9.00 -14.97 6.08
C THR A 171 9.35 -14.90 4.60
N LYS A 172 8.41 -15.26 3.73
CA LYS A 172 8.54 -15.03 2.30
C LYS A 172 8.46 -13.52 2.06
N VAL A 173 9.61 -12.87 1.98
CA VAL A 173 9.70 -11.47 1.59
C VAL A 173 9.58 -11.43 0.07
N ASP A 174 8.51 -10.82 -0.44
CA ASP A 174 8.34 -10.61 -1.87
C ASP A 174 9.32 -9.56 -2.39
N LYS A 175 9.66 -9.66 -3.68
CA LYS A 175 10.52 -8.67 -4.32
C LYS A 175 9.87 -7.28 -4.26
N PRO A 176 10.55 -6.26 -3.71
CA PRO A 176 9.97 -4.93 -3.54
C PRO A 176 9.69 -4.26 -4.90
N ASP A 177 8.57 -3.54 -4.98
CA ASP A 177 8.21 -2.77 -6.18
C ASP A 177 9.20 -1.61 -6.39
N THR A 178 9.68 -1.45 -7.62
CA THR A 178 10.64 -0.42 -8.01
C THR A 178 9.97 0.85 -8.54
N LYS A 179 8.64 0.84 -8.66
CA LYS A 179 7.91 1.90 -9.35
C LYS A 179 7.46 3.00 -8.39
N THR A 180 7.70 4.25 -8.79
CA THR A 180 7.15 5.43 -8.13
C THR A 180 5.68 5.63 -8.50
N ARG A 181 4.88 6.09 -7.54
CA ARG A 181 3.42 6.22 -7.65
C ARG A 181 2.96 7.63 -7.33
N ASP A 182 1.81 7.99 -7.89
CA ASP A 182 1.10 9.20 -7.51
C ASP A 182 0.59 9.08 -6.05
N PRO A 183 0.81 10.09 -5.19
CA PRO A 183 0.29 10.07 -3.82
C PRO A 183 -1.23 9.96 -3.71
N MET A 184 -2.00 10.41 -4.72
CA MET A 184 -3.47 10.41 -4.64
C MET A 184 -4.10 9.27 -5.44
N SER A 185 -3.63 8.99 -6.65
CA SER A 185 -4.19 7.91 -7.48
C SER A 185 -3.54 6.54 -7.26
N LEU A 186 -2.36 6.48 -6.64
CA LEU A 186 -1.53 5.27 -6.49
C LEU A 186 -1.12 4.61 -7.82
N GLU A 187 -1.40 5.28 -8.95
CA GLU A 187 -0.97 4.87 -10.28
C GLU A 187 0.51 5.15 -10.49
N GLU A 188 1.13 4.38 -11.38
CA GLU A 188 2.55 4.51 -11.70
C GLU A 188 2.83 5.86 -12.36
N MET A 189 3.75 6.63 -11.78
CA MET A 189 4.09 7.95 -12.29
C MET A 189 5.59 8.22 -12.22
N LYS A 190 6.10 8.87 -13.27
CA LYS A 190 7.48 9.36 -13.40
C LYS A 190 7.45 10.87 -13.56
N LEU A 191 8.56 11.52 -13.28
CA LEU A 191 8.69 12.98 -13.35
C LEU A 191 8.36 13.57 -14.74
N LYS A 192 8.59 12.81 -15.82
CA LYS A 192 8.24 13.20 -17.20
C LYS A 192 6.73 13.27 -17.47
N HIS A 193 5.93 12.60 -16.65
CA HIS A 193 4.47 12.59 -16.80
C HIS A 193 3.80 13.79 -16.14
N LEU A 194 4.52 14.53 -15.30
CA LEU A 194 4.03 15.77 -14.70
C LEU A 194 3.98 16.89 -15.74
N MET A 195 2.86 17.58 -15.81
CA MET A 195 2.61 18.64 -16.79
C MET A 195 2.54 19.99 -16.07
N PRO A 196 3.31 21.00 -16.51
CA PRO A 196 3.21 22.33 -15.95
C PRO A 196 1.87 22.98 -16.34
N VAL A 197 1.28 23.69 -15.39
CA VAL A 197 -0.02 24.37 -15.59
C VAL A 197 0.12 25.86 -15.36
N LYS A 198 -0.62 26.64 -16.16
CA LYS A 198 -0.81 28.07 -15.99
C LYS A 198 -2.26 28.28 -15.58
N PHE A 199 -2.47 28.63 -14.32
CA PHE A 199 -3.77 29.03 -13.82
C PHE A 199 -3.92 30.54 -13.94
N GLU A 200 -5.05 30.98 -14.49
CA GLU A 200 -5.51 32.36 -14.34
C GLU A 200 -6.26 32.46 -13.03
N TRP A 201 -5.90 33.44 -12.21
CA TRP A 201 -6.47 33.62 -10.89
C TRP A 201 -7.23 34.94 -10.81
N ASP A 202 -8.38 34.89 -10.14
CA ASP A 202 -9.11 36.07 -9.72
C ASP A 202 -8.79 36.36 -8.26
N THR A 203 -8.20 37.53 -8.02
CA THR A 203 -7.90 38.05 -6.68
C THR A 203 -8.97 39.02 -6.18
N SER A 204 -9.96 39.38 -6.99
CA SER A 204 -10.99 40.38 -6.67
C SER A 204 -12.20 39.80 -5.93
N ALA A 205 -12.17 38.52 -5.58
CA ALA A 205 -13.27 37.86 -4.90
C ALA A 205 -13.46 38.34 -3.45
N ALA A 206 -14.72 38.59 -3.07
CA ALA A 206 -15.12 39.10 -1.76
C ALA A 206 -14.68 38.24 -0.55
N ASP A 207 -14.41 36.95 -0.77
CA ASP A 207 -14.01 36.00 0.28
C ASP A 207 -12.51 36.05 0.62
N GLY A 208 -11.73 36.91 -0.04
CA GLY A 208 -10.27 37.05 0.16
C GLY A 208 -9.45 35.82 -0.26
N LYS A 209 -10.08 34.79 -0.82
CA LYS A 209 -9.42 33.56 -1.32
C LYS A 209 -9.31 33.62 -2.84
N PRO A 210 -8.12 33.43 -3.42
CA PRO A 210 -7.94 33.48 -4.87
C PRO A 210 -8.66 32.29 -5.50
N LYS A 211 -9.40 32.55 -6.58
CA LYS A 211 -10.20 31.56 -7.31
C LYS A 211 -9.63 31.37 -8.70
N VAL A 212 -9.65 30.14 -9.20
CA VAL A 212 -9.12 29.84 -10.55
C VAL A 212 -10.20 30.13 -11.58
N LEU A 213 -9.82 30.80 -12.66
CA LEU A 213 -10.67 31.09 -13.80
C LEU A 213 -10.38 30.17 -14.98
N CYS A 214 -11.40 29.97 -15.81
CA CYS A 214 -11.25 29.35 -17.12
C CYS A 214 -10.59 30.33 -18.10
N ALA A 215 -9.54 29.90 -18.81
CA ALA A 215 -8.79 30.75 -19.72
C ALA A 215 -9.61 31.32 -20.91
N VAL A 216 -10.71 30.65 -21.29
CA VAL A 216 -11.59 31.11 -22.38
C VAL A 216 -12.75 31.96 -21.86
N THR A 217 -13.55 31.42 -20.94
CA THR A 217 -14.80 32.07 -20.49
C THR A 217 -14.60 33.03 -19.32
N LYS A 218 -13.43 33.02 -18.68
CA LYS A 218 -13.13 33.74 -17.44
C LYS A 218 -14.13 33.47 -16.31
N LYS A 219 -14.85 32.34 -16.38
CA LYS A 219 -15.74 31.86 -15.32
C LYS A 219 -14.93 31.16 -14.23
N GLU A 220 -15.34 31.35 -12.98
CA GLU A 220 -14.77 30.65 -11.83
C GLU A 220 -14.92 29.12 -11.96
N ILE A 221 -13.82 28.41 -11.80
CA ILE A 221 -13.78 26.94 -11.75
C ILE A 221 -13.85 26.52 -10.28
N SER A 222 -15.06 26.22 -9.81
CA SER A 222 -15.29 25.70 -8.46
C SER A 222 -15.48 24.17 -8.49
N HIS A 223 -16.67 23.69 -8.83
CA HIS A 223 -17.03 22.27 -8.92
C HIS A 223 -17.13 21.75 -10.37
N HIS A 224 -17.04 22.66 -11.33
CA HIS A 224 -17.16 22.31 -12.74
C HIS A 224 -15.95 21.47 -13.19
N ARG A 225 -16.20 20.47 -14.03
CA ARG A 225 -15.14 19.65 -14.61
C ARG A 225 -14.28 20.52 -15.54
N ALA A 226 -12.98 20.51 -15.28
CA ALA A 226 -12.00 21.27 -16.02
C ALA A 226 -10.99 20.33 -16.67
N VAL A 227 -10.33 20.85 -17.69
CA VAL A 227 -9.44 20.10 -18.57
C VAL A 227 -8.19 20.93 -18.81
N LEU A 228 -7.05 20.28 -18.69
CA LEU A 228 -5.74 20.83 -19.03
C LEU A 228 -5.38 20.46 -20.45
N LEU A 229 -4.93 21.45 -21.20
CA LEU A 229 -4.31 21.25 -22.51
C LEU A 229 -2.79 21.19 -22.34
N ARG A 230 -2.18 20.02 -22.55
CA ARG A 230 -0.74 19.78 -22.29
C ARG A 230 0.21 20.76 -23.00
N PRO A 231 0.10 21.04 -24.31
CA PRO A 231 1.10 21.87 -24.99
C PRO A 231 0.99 23.36 -24.64
N SER A 232 -0.21 23.86 -24.32
CA SER A 232 -0.41 25.25 -23.93
C SER A 232 -0.29 25.48 -22.43
N GLY A 233 -0.49 24.43 -21.62
CA GLY A 233 -0.56 24.50 -20.16
C GLY A 233 -1.81 25.22 -19.64
N GLN A 234 -2.79 25.50 -20.50
CA GLN A 234 -3.98 26.27 -20.16
C GLN A 234 -5.11 25.38 -19.64
N VAL A 235 -5.87 25.90 -18.67
CA VAL A 235 -7.02 25.21 -18.08
C VAL A 235 -8.33 25.78 -18.60
N ILE A 236 -9.20 24.89 -19.06
CA ILE A 236 -10.47 25.22 -19.69
C ILE A 236 -11.58 24.33 -19.09
N LEU A 237 -12.81 24.85 -19.05
CA LEU A 237 -13.98 24.05 -18.70
C LEU A 237 -14.27 22.94 -19.73
N GLU A 238 -14.84 21.83 -19.27
CA GLU A 238 -15.22 20.72 -20.15
C GLU A 238 -16.29 21.12 -21.20
N SER A 239 -17.16 22.09 -20.90
CA SER A 239 -18.11 22.63 -21.88
C SER A 239 -17.40 23.26 -23.07
N CYS A 240 -16.45 24.17 -22.81
CA CYS A 240 -15.69 24.85 -23.85
C CYS A 240 -14.76 23.88 -24.62
N LEU A 241 -14.34 22.77 -24.00
CA LEU A 241 -13.64 21.71 -24.71
C LEU A 241 -14.52 21.13 -25.83
N LYS A 242 -15.79 20.83 -25.53
CA LYS A 242 -16.73 20.22 -26.48
C LYS A 242 -17.05 21.14 -27.64
N ASP A 243 -17.28 22.42 -27.35
CA ASP A 243 -17.75 23.39 -28.34
C ASP A 243 -16.61 23.91 -29.23
N MET A 244 -15.43 24.18 -28.65
CA MET A 244 -14.36 24.90 -29.37
C MET A 244 -13.16 24.01 -29.73
N VAL A 245 -12.78 23.08 -28.86
CA VAL A 245 -11.51 22.34 -28.98
C VAL A 245 -11.68 21.02 -29.73
N LEU A 246 -12.75 20.25 -29.47
CA LEU A 246 -12.97 18.98 -30.16
C LEU A 246 -13.14 19.12 -31.69
N PRO A 247 -13.85 20.15 -32.22
CA PRO A 247 -14.02 20.31 -33.66
C PRO A 247 -12.73 20.69 -34.39
N THR A 248 -11.94 21.57 -33.79
CA THR A 248 -10.74 22.16 -34.43
C THR A 248 -9.43 21.50 -34.00
N MET A 249 -9.46 20.66 -32.96
CA MET A 249 -8.29 20.06 -32.30
C MET A 249 -7.16 21.05 -32.08
N THR A 250 -7.50 22.29 -31.73
CA THR A 250 -6.57 23.40 -31.59
C THR A 250 -6.88 24.17 -30.31
N CYS A 251 -5.84 24.63 -29.62
CA CYS A 251 -6.01 25.42 -28.40
C CYS A 251 -6.58 26.81 -28.73
N PRO A 252 -7.71 27.22 -28.12
CA PRO A 252 -8.39 28.47 -28.46
C PRO A 252 -7.61 29.73 -28.03
N VAL A 253 -6.68 29.60 -27.07
CA VAL A 253 -5.89 30.74 -26.56
C VAL A 253 -4.55 30.87 -27.27
N THR A 254 -3.92 29.76 -27.63
CA THR A 254 -2.52 29.74 -28.14
C THR A 254 -2.41 29.31 -29.59
N GLY A 255 -3.47 28.78 -30.21
CA GLY A 255 -3.44 28.27 -31.58
C GLY A 255 -2.63 26.98 -31.77
N LEU A 256 -2.13 26.36 -30.70
CA LEU A 256 -1.35 25.13 -30.79
C LEU A 256 -2.24 23.93 -31.12
N LYS A 257 -1.79 23.09 -32.06
CA LYS A 257 -2.47 21.85 -32.44
C LYS A 257 -2.41 20.82 -31.30
N LEU A 258 -3.52 20.13 -31.08
CA LEU A 258 -3.72 19.18 -29.98
C LEU A 258 -3.94 17.76 -30.52
N ARG A 259 -3.52 16.78 -29.72
CA ARG A 259 -3.93 15.38 -29.90
C ARG A 259 -4.83 14.95 -28.76
N LYS A 260 -5.58 13.87 -28.96
CA LYS A 260 -6.45 13.29 -27.92
C LYS A 260 -5.71 13.00 -26.61
N LYS A 261 -4.44 12.58 -26.69
CA LYS A 261 -3.57 12.31 -25.51
C LYS A 261 -3.14 13.54 -24.74
N ASP A 262 -3.24 14.72 -25.35
CA ASP A 262 -2.80 16.00 -24.79
C ASP A 262 -3.92 16.70 -24.01
N ILE A 263 -5.11 16.11 -24.01
CA ILE A 263 -6.29 16.53 -23.25
C ILE A 263 -6.28 15.73 -21.94
N VAL A 264 -6.10 16.42 -20.81
CA VAL A 264 -6.06 15.78 -19.48
C VAL A 264 -7.20 16.30 -18.63
N HIS A 265 -8.07 15.41 -18.20
CA HIS A 265 -9.17 15.76 -17.30
C HIS A 265 -8.63 16.03 -15.91
N LEU A 266 -8.96 17.20 -15.35
CA LEU A 266 -8.58 17.58 -14.00
C LEU A 266 -9.62 17.09 -13.00
N GLN A 267 -9.18 16.81 -11.78
CA GLN A 267 -10.08 16.54 -10.68
C GLN A 267 -10.87 17.81 -10.33
N ALA A 268 -12.19 17.67 -10.24
CA ALA A 268 -13.06 18.78 -9.87
C ALA A 268 -12.82 19.18 -8.39
N GLY A 269 -12.99 20.48 -8.09
CA GLY A 269 -12.94 20.96 -6.73
C GLY A 269 -14.06 20.35 -5.89
N GLY A 270 -13.71 19.86 -4.70
CA GLY A 270 -14.68 19.30 -3.76
C GLY A 270 -15.55 20.40 -3.15
N THR A 271 -16.85 20.13 -3.05
CA THR A 271 -17.82 20.99 -2.37
C THR A 271 -18.50 20.23 -1.22
N GLY A 272 -19.23 20.93 -0.36
CA GLY A 272 -20.03 20.29 0.70
C GLY A 272 -21.31 19.61 0.20
N PHE A 273 -21.58 19.64 -1.10
CA PHE A 273 -22.83 19.14 -1.69
C PHE A 273 -22.65 17.72 -2.24
N SER A 274 -23.47 16.79 -1.76
CA SER A 274 -23.46 15.37 -2.18
C SER A 274 -23.76 15.14 -3.67
N ALA A 275 -24.28 16.14 -4.38
CA ALA A 275 -24.56 16.05 -5.82
C ALA A 275 -23.28 16.02 -6.67
N HIS A 276 -22.19 16.61 -6.17
CA HIS A 276 -20.97 16.81 -6.96
C HIS A 276 -19.74 16.12 -6.36
N SER A 277 -19.73 15.86 -5.06
CA SER A 277 -18.60 15.29 -4.34
C SER A 277 -19.01 14.11 -3.46
N THR A 278 -18.05 13.24 -3.16
CA THR A 278 -18.22 12.16 -2.18
C THR A 278 -18.09 12.73 -0.77
N VAL A 279 -19.22 13.19 -0.22
CA VAL A 279 -19.28 13.86 1.09
C VAL A 279 -19.63 12.89 2.23
N GLU A 280 -19.96 11.64 1.94
CA GLU A 280 -20.40 10.67 2.94
C GLU A 280 -19.36 9.57 3.20
N ALA A 281 -18.89 9.47 4.45
CA ALA A 281 -18.15 8.30 4.92
C ALA A 281 -19.11 7.24 5.43
N LYS A 282 -18.85 5.98 5.07
CA LYS A 282 -19.57 4.80 5.55
C LYS A 282 -18.59 3.91 6.31
N LYS A 283 -18.90 3.61 7.57
CA LYS A 283 -18.18 2.61 8.36
C LYS A 283 -19.12 1.42 8.60
N TYR A 284 -18.75 0.26 8.07
CA TYR A 284 -19.46 -0.97 8.36
C TYR A 284 -19.13 -1.41 9.79
N ARG A 285 -20.16 -1.79 10.53
CA ARG A 285 -20.06 -2.50 11.81
C ARG A 285 -21.03 -3.68 11.75
N PRO A 286 -20.68 -4.80 12.39
CA PRO A 286 -21.57 -5.94 12.46
C PRO A 286 -22.93 -5.52 13.02
N ASN A 287 -23.98 -6.03 12.40
CA ASN A 287 -25.33 -5.92 12.90
C ASN A 287 -25.52 -6.89 14.07
N MET A 288 -26.25 -6.45 15.10
CA MET A 288 -26.82 -7.37 16.08
C MET A 288 -28.01 -8.03 15.38
N THR A 289 -27.83 -9.25 14.88
CA THR A 289 -28.93 -10.18 14.63
C THR A 289 -29.12 -11.06 15.86
#